data_AF-A0A8C8W6Y6-F1
#
_entry.id   AF-A0A8C8W6Y6-F1
#
_cell.length_a   1.000
_cell.length_b   1.000
_cell.length_c   1.000
_cell.angle_alpha   90.00
_cell.angle_beta   90.00
_cell.angle_gamma   90.00
#
_symmetry.space_group_name_H-M   'P 1'
#
loop_
_entity.id
_entity.type
_entity.pdbx_description
1 polymer ?
#
loop_
_entity_poly.entity_id
_entity_poly.type
_entity_poly.pdbx_seq_one_letter_code
_entity_poly.pdbx_strand_id
1 'polypeptide(L)'
;MDLIPNFTMETWTLLTAFLVLLYLYGTSSHGLFKKLGIPGPKPLPFFGTMLNYKRLFGPLGFMKKSITSSENEEWKRIRSLMTPAFSSGKLKEVSYEELFIVN
;
A
#
# COMPACT_ATOMS: atom_id res chain seq x y z
N MET A 1 30.46 -40.47 0.62
CA MET A 1 30.58 -39.02 0.42
C MET A 1 29.95 -38.37 1.64
N ASP A 2 30.74 -38.11 2.69
CA ASP A 2 30.23 -37.48 3.91
C ASP A 2 30.00 -35.99 3.62
N LEU A 3 28.74 -35.64 3.35
CA LEU A 3 28.30 -34.32 2.89
C LEU A 3 28.20 -33.28 4.03
N ILE A 4 28.75 -33.58 5.20
CA ILE A 4 28.67 -32.69 6.38
C ILE A 4 30.08 -32.50 6.91
N PRO A 5 30.72 -31.36 6.65
CA PRO A 5 31.97 -31.03 7.32
C PRO A 5 31.67 -30.93 8.81
N ASN A 6 32.51 -31.56 9.64
CA ASN A 6 32.50 -31.41 11.10
C ASN A 6 32.95 -29.98 11.45
N PHE A 7 32.10 -29.00 11.14
CA PHE A 7 32.31 -27.61 11.50
C PHE A 7 32.37 -27.52 13.02
N THR A 8 33.51 -27.03 13.51
CA THR A 8 33.77 -26.80 14.93
C THR A 8 32.63 -25.96 15.54
N MET A 9 32.37 -26.15 16.84
CA MET A 9 31.30 -25.44 17.57
C MET A 9 31.30 -23.93 17.29
N GLU A 10 32.49 -23.35 17.11
CA GLU A 10 32.78 -21.97 16.72
C GLU A 10 32.03 -21.49 15.47
N THR A 11 31.88 -22.36 14.45
CA THR A 11 31.20 -22.00 13.21
C THR A 11 29.70 -21.83 13.43
N TRP A 12 29.11 -22.67 14.29
CA TRP A 12 27.71 -22.57 14.69
C TRP A 12 27.46 -21.36 15.58
N THR A 13 28.37 -21.06 16.51
CA THR A 13 28.28 -19.84 17.35
C THR A 13 28.38 -18.57 16.50
N LEU A 14 29.32 -18.51 15.55
CA LEU A 14 29.45 -17.37 14.64
C LEU A 14 28.21 -17.21 13.75
N LEU A 15 27.66 -18.31 13.23
CA LEU A 15 26.47 -18.28 12.39
C LEU A 15 25.23 -17.80 13.17
N THR A 16 25.08 -18.27 14.41
CA THR A 16 23.99 -17.84 15.29
C THR A 16 24.15 -16.38 15.68
N ALA A 17 25.36 -15.94 16.03
CA ALA A 17 25.67 -14.54 16.33
C ALA A 17 25.42 -13.64 15.11
N PHE A 18 25.80 -14.08 13.91
CA PHE A 18 25.55 -13.37 12.66
C PHE A 18 24.05 -13.24 12.39
N LEU A 19 23.27 -14.30 12.57
CA LEU A 19 21.82 -14.28 12.41
C LEU A 19 21.13 -13.33 13.41
N VAL A 20 21.58 -13.34 14.68
CA VAL A 20 21.09 -12.43 15.73
C VAL A 20 21.44 -10.98 15.41
N LEU A 21 22.65 -10.72 14.91
CA LEU A 21 23.07 -9.39 14.48
C LEU A 21 22.23 -8.88 13.31
N LEU A 22 21.94 -9.75 12.33
CA LEU A 22 21.07 -9.46 11.18
C LEU A 22 19.64 -9.18 11.65
N TYR A 23 19.15 -9.93 12.63
CA TYR A 23 17.86 -9.70 13.26
C TYR A 23 17.79 -8.35 13.98
N LEU A 24 18.81 -8.00 14.77
CA LEU A 24 18.90 -6.72 15.48
C LEU A 24 19.03 -5.54 14.51
N TYR A 25 19.84 -5.70 13.46
CA TYR A 25 20.00 -4.69 12.41
C TYR A 25 18.71 -4.49 11.60
N GLY A 26 18.04 -5.58 11.19
CA GLY A 26 16.77 -5.53 10.48
C GLY A 26 15.63 -4.96 11.33
N THR A 27 15.62 -5.21 12.64
CA THR A 27 14.61 -4.64 13.55
C THR A 27 14.87 -3.17 13.93
N SER A 28 16.09 -2.66 13.76
CA SER A 28 16.49 -1.27 14.04
C SER A 28 15.73 -0.22 13.21
N SER A 29 15.32 -0.56 11.97
CA SER A 29 14.70 0.37 11.02
C SER A 29 13.23 0.76 11.34
N HIS A 30 12.58 0.08 12.29
CA HIS A 30 11.14 0.25 12.55
C HIS A 30 10.77 1.44 13.47
N GLY A 31 11.74 2.32 13.78
CA GLY A 31 11.54 3.47 14.66
C GLY A 31 10.85 4.68 14.02
N LEU A 32 10.76 4.75 12.69
CA LEU A 32 10.22 5.92 11.98
C LEU A 32 8.74 6.17 12.31
N PHE A 33 7.92 5.13 12.31
CA PHE A 33 6.49 5.24 12.62
C PHE A 33 6.22 5.54 14.10
N LYS A 34 7.08 5.05 15.02
CA LYS A 34 6.99 5.38 16.45
C LYS A 34 7.27 6.85 16.72
N LYS A 35 8.24 7.44 16.01
CA LYS A 35 8.58 8.87 16.13
C LYS A 35 7.46 9.78 15.63
N LEU A 36 6.65 9.31 14.69
CA LEU A 36 5.52 10.05 14.12
C LEU A 36 4.22 9.88 14.91
N GLY A 37 4.21 9.11 16.00
CA GLY A 37 3.01 8.90 16.83
C GLY A 37 1.90 8.11 16.13
N ILE A 38 2.17 7.49 14.98
CA ILE A 38 1.17 6.75 14.21
C ILE A 38 1.09 5.33 14.78
N PRO A 39 -0.05 4.92 15.37
CA PRO A 39 -0.22 3.58 15.92
C PRO A 39 -0.22 2.54 14.78
N GLY A 40 0.93 1.87 14.59
CA GLY A 40 1.13 0.88 13.53
C GLY A 40 1.29 -0.54 14.08
N PRO A 41 0.85 -1.57 13.33
CA PRO A 41 1.10 -2.95 13.70
C PRO A 41 2.61 -3.23 13.77
N LYS A 42 3.06 -3.98 14.78
CA LYS A 42 4.49 -4.29 14.96
C LYS A 42 5.01 -5.04 13.73
N PRO A 43 5.94 -4.45 12.98
CA PRO A 43 6.48 -5.07 11.77
C PRO A 43 7.34 -6.28 12.14
N LEU A 44 7.20 -7.36 11.39
CA LEU A 44 8.03 -8.55 11.55
C LEU A 44 9.44 -8.27 10.99
N PRO A 45 10.50 -8.83 11.60
CA PRO A 45 11.83 -8.81 11.03
C PRO A 45 11.78 -9.32 9.57
N PHE A 46 12.43 -8.61 8.65
CA PHE A 46 12.49 -8.85 7.18
C PHE A 46 11.20 -8.62 6.38
N PHE A 47 10.04 -9.06 6.85
CA PHE A 47 8.77 -8.94 6.10
C PHE A 47 7.98 -7.67 6.41
N GLY A 48 8.34 -6.93 7.46
CA GLY A 48 7.66 -5.70 7.85
C GLY A 48 6.17 -5.93 8.17
N THR A 49 5.32 -5.07 7.62
CA THR A 49 3.85 -5.13 7.78
C THR A 49 3.16 -5.89 6.64
N MET A 50 3.88 -6.41 5.64
CA MET A 50 3.27 -7.08 4.46
C MET A 50 2.38 -8.26 4.84
N LEU A 51 2.77 -9.04 5.85
CA LEU A 51 1.99 -10.17 6.32
C LEU A 51 0.69 -9.75 7.04
N ASN A 52 0.64 -8.52 7.57
CA ASN A 52 -0.55 -7.95 8.21
C ASN A 52 -1.59 -7.47 7.17
N TYR A 53 -1.18 -7.23 5.92
CA TYR A 53 -2.09 -6.88 4.81
C TYR A 53 -3.07 -8.01 4.47
N LYS A 54 -2.78 -9.25 4.87
CA LYS A 54 -3.71 -10.38 4.73
C LYS A 54 -5.03 -10.19 5.51
N ARG A 55 -5.07 -9.29 6.51
CA ARG A 55 -6.31 -8.91 7.23
C ARG A 55 -7.07 -7.75 6.59
N LEU A 56 -6.44 -6.95 5.73
CA LEU A 56 -7.12 -5.88 4.99
C LEU A 56 -8.04 -6.41 3.89
N PHE A 57 -7.85 -7.67 3.50
CA PHE A 57 -8.79 -8.45 2.68
C PHE A 57 -9.94 -9.08 3.50
N GLY A 58 -10.20 -8.60 4.73
CA GLY A 58 -11.41 -8.88 5.49
C GLY A 58 -12.59 -7.98 5.08
N PRO A 59 -13.77 -8.06 5.74
CA PRO A 59 -15.04 -7.45 5.30
C PRO A 59 -15.07 -5.90 5.22
N LEU A 60 -13.93 -5.22 5.42
CA LEU A 60 -13.71 -3.80 5.11
C LEU A 60 -13.45 -3.53 3.60
N GLY A 61 -13.53 -4.55 2.74
CA GLY A 61 -13.49 -4.40 1.27
C GLY A 61 -14.65 -3.59 0.68
N PHE A 62 -15.62 -3.14 1.50
CA PHE A 62 -16.76 -2.34 1.03
C PHE A 62 -16.36 -0.96 0.48
N MET A 63 -15.18 -0.43 0.83
CA MET A 63 -14.65 0.81 0.25
C MET A 63 -13.85 0.62 -1.06
N LYS A 64 -13.70 -0.61 -1.57
CA LYS A 64 -13.11 -0.86 -2.91
C LYS A 64 -14.00 -0.36 -4.06
N LYS A 65 -15.25 -0.02 -3.77
CA LYS A 65 -16.26 0.48 -4.73
C LYS A 65 -16.25 2.00 -4.97
N SER A 66 -15.35 2.77 -4.33
CA SER A 66 -15.19 4.20 -4.66
C SER A 66 -14.45 4.36 -6.00
N ILE A 67 -14.78 5.37 -6.83
CA ILE A 67 -14.20 5.57 -8.18
C ILE A 67 -12.66 5.57 -8.22
N THR A 68 -12.02 5.90 -7.09
CA THR A 68 -10.57 5.97 -6.92
C THR A 68 -9.93 4.60 -6.63
N SER A 69 -10.73 3.61 -6.25
CA SER A 69 -10.26 2.23 -5.99
C SER A 69 -11.05 1.16 -6.78
N SER A 70 -12.06 1.56 -7.54
CA SER A 70 -12.88 0.69 -8.38
C SER A 70 -12.14 0.39 -9.69
N GLU A 71 -11.98 -0.88 -10.02
CA GLU A 71 -11.18 -1.30 -11.17
C GLU A 71 -12.07 -1.52 -12.39
N ASN A 72 -11.69 -0.92 -13.51
CA ASN A 72 -12.22 -1.20 -14.85
C ASN A 72 -13.71 -0.88 -15.05
N GLU A 73 -14.62 -1.85 -15.01
CA GLU A 73 -16.01 -1.70 -15.47
C GLU A 73 -16.84 -0.75 -14.60
N GLU A 74 -16.60 -0.72 -13.29
CA GLU A 74 -17.27 0.21 -12.38
C GLU A 74 -16.75 1.65 -12.57
N TRP A 75 -15.44 1.82 -12.77
CA TRP A 75 -14.86 3.11 -13.15
C TRP A 75 -15.34 3.58 -14.53
N LYS A 76 -15.42 2.69 -15.53
CA LYS A 76 -15.94 3.00 -16.87
C LYS A 76 -17.42 3.38 -16.82
N ARG A 77 -18.22 2.71 -15.99
CA ARG A 77 -19.63 3.06 -15.78
C ARG A 77 -19.79 4.42 -15.11
N ILE A 78 -18.98 4.72 -14.09
CA ILE A 78 -19.06 6.02 -13.43
C ILE A 78 -18.58 7.12 -14.38
N ARG A 79 -17.53 6.85 -15.15
CA ARG A 79 -17.06 7.76 -16.20
C ARG A 79 -18.08 7.93 -17.32
N SER A 80 -18.79 6.90 -17.77
CA SER A 80 -19.80 7.04 -18.85
C SER A 80 -21.00 7.86 -18.40
N LEU A 81 -21.34 7.84 -17.11
CA LEU A 81 -22.37 8.69 -16.53
C LEU A 81 -21.90 10.14 -16.36
N MET A 82 -20.63 10.38 -16.01
CA MET A 82 -20.12 11.75 -15.82
C MET A 82 -19.68 12.43 -17.13
N THR A 83 -19.12 11.70 -18.08
CA THR A 83 -18.56 12.26 -19.33
C THR A 83 -19.54 13.14 -20.13
N PRO A 84 -20.84 12.81 -20.29
CA PRO A 84 -21.75 13.67 -21.05
C PRO A 84 -21.96 15.05 -20.42
N ALA A 85 -21.86 15.20 -19.09
CA ALA A 85 -21.98 16.47 -18.40
C ALA A 85 -20.81 17.43 -18.70
N PHE A 86 -19.65 16.88 -19.07
CA PHE A 86 -18.44 17.64 -19.41
C PHE A 86 -18.15 17.66 -20.92
N SER A 87 -19.16 17.39 -21.76
CA SER A 87 -18.98 17.52 -23.21
C SER A 87 -18.80 18.98 -23.61
N SER A 88 -18.07 19.24 -24.69
CA SER A 88 -17.82 20.60 -25.19
C SER A 88 -19.12 21.35 -25.51
N GLY A 89 -20.18 20.66 -25.94
CA GLY A 89 -21.51 21.25 -26.14
C GLY A 89 -22.12 21.75 -24.82
N LYS A 90 -22.10 20.92 -23.78
CA LYS A 90 -22.61 21.28 -22.45
C LYS A 90 -21.77 22.37 -21.78
N LEU A 91 -20.45 22.36 -21.97
CA LEU A 91 -19.57 23.41 -21.45
C LEU A 91 -19.75 24.74 -22.16
N LYS A 92 -20.01 24.74 -23.47
CA LYS A 92 -20.33 25.96 -24.21
C LYS A 92 -21.68 26.52 -23.81
N GLU A 93 -22.69 25.68 -23.61
CA GLU A 93 -24.01 26.08 -23.09
C GLU A 93 -23.87 26.81 -21.74
N VAL A 94 -23.12 26.22 -20.80
CA VAL A 94 -22.80 26.90 -19.52
C VAL A 94 -22.04 28.21 -19.76
N SER A 95 -21.09 28.26 -20.69
CA SER A 95 -20.35 29.51 -20.97
C SER A 95 -21.19 30.60 -21.64
N TYR A 96 -22.17 30.24 -22.47
CA TYR A 96 -23.10 31.18 -23.08
C TYR A 96 -24.13 31.69 -22.07
N GLU A 97 -24.61 30.82 -21.16
CA GLU A 97 -25.43 31.22 -20.02
C GLU A 97 -24.69 32.26 -19.17
N GLU A 98 -23.41 32.04 -18.85
CA GLU A 98 -22.59 33.02 -18.14
C GLU A 98 -22.48 34.34 -18.94
N LEU A 99 -22.17 34.28 -20.25
CA LEU A 99 -22.10 35.49 -21.10
C LEU A 99 -23.43 36.25 -21.22
N PHE A 100 -24.57 35.57 -21.13
CA PHE A 100 -25.89 36.20 -21.12
C PHE A 100 -26.21 36.86 -19.77
N ILE A 101 -25.66 36.33 -18.67
CA ILE A 101 -25.79 36.93 -17.34
C ILE A 101 -24.89 38.18 -17.20
N VAL A 102 -23.77 38.27 -17.94
CA VAL A 102 -22.85 39.43 -17.88
C VAL A 102 -23.09 40.48 -18.99
N ASN A 103 -24.14 40.35 -19.80
CA ASN A 103 -24.56 41.35 -20.81
C ASN A 103 -25.84 42.05 -20.39
#